data_AF-A0A7C5FAW6-F1
#
_entry.id   AF-A0A7C5FAW6-F1
#
_cell.length_a   1.000
_cell.length_b   1.000
_cell.length_c   1.000
_cell.angle_alpha   90.00
_cell.angle_beta   90.00
_cell.angle_gamma   90.00
#
_symmetry.space_group_name_H-M   'P 1'
#
loop_
_entity.id
_entity.type
_entity.pdbx_description
1 polymer ?
#
loop_
_entity_poly.entity_id
_entity_poly.type
_entity_poly.pdbx_seq_one_letter_code
_entity_poly.pdbx_strand_id
1 'polypeptide(L)'
;MEQQRGFTLIELAIVLIIIGLLIGLGAGLIGPLTKRAKIVESKEIVDAAVSSLISYAAGNKCLTDNLTQANVRSTTDSWGSPLFLRVAPELYEEYCNPYSGNICNRKTTSLIVKICQDSACTNYQIISNVAFIVASKGPNYNLQIANGTNEVWVYIAGLNVDSYSGTYGGLTDPNRIEEFDDIIKWITLDELRVKIGCLMQIRIVNNELPYGFEGNSYNATVFAEGGVPFSSGGKYKWCREGNLPSGLIANPPTSSTDCLNLSEGFWGQADNFVISGSPANNTAGTYRLTFFVRDNNDPAGSNDNVAQKTLVLTVNPTTAITPPPLTCASCGMYSGKGDCERECTGPGKKCERDYCGSLECWKCSD
;
A
#
# COMPACT_ATOMS: atom_id res chain seq x y z
N MET A 1 23.59 -55.23 70.33
CA MET A 1 23.35 -54.02 71.15
C MET A 1 23.79 -52.83 70.31
N GLU A 2 22.86 -52.15 69.67
CA GLU A 2 23.15 -50.91 68.94
C GLU A 2 23.26 -49.76 69.93
N GLN A 3 24.40 -49.08 69.94
CA GLN A 3 24.58 -47.83 70.67
C GLN A 3 23.76 -46.74 69.98
N GLN A 4 22.58 -46.44 70.53
CA GLN A 4 21.87 -45.21 70.21
C GLN A 4 22.69 -44.03 70.77
N ARG A 5 23.51 -43.41 69.93
CA ARG A 5 24.15 -42.12 70.24
C ARG A 5 23.06 -41.06 70.16
N GLY A 6 22.61 -40.56 71.31
CA GLY A 6 21.69 -39.45 71.39
C GLY A 6 22.33 -38.18 70.82
N PHE A 7 21.66 -37.53 69.87
CA PHE A 7 22.05 -36.22 69.37
C PHE A 7 22.13 -35.24 70.55
N THR A 8 23.25 -34.52 70.65
CA THR A 8 23.42 -33.54 71.72
C THR A 8 22.50 -32.36 71.47
N LEU A 9 21.81 -31.89 72.52
CA LEU A 9 20.83 -30.79 72.42
C LEU A 9 21.47 -29.51 71.85
N ILE A 10 22.77 -29.33 72.06
CA ILE A 10 23.56 -28.23 71.53
C ILE A 10 23.75 -28.29 70.01
N GLU A 11 23.89 -29.49 69.46
CA GLU A 11 24.09 -29.70 68.01
C GLU A 11 22.82 -29.37 67.24
N LEU A 12 21.65 -29.71 67.80
CA LEU A 12 20.35 -29.34 67.24
C LEU A 12 20.10 -27.82 67.35
N ALA A 13 20.51 -27.18 68.45
CA ALA A 13 20.40 -25.73 68.62
C ALA A 13 21.26 -24.95 67.62
N ILE A 14 22.49 -25.39 67.36
CA ILE A 14 23.37 -24.76 66.36
C ILE A 14 22.78 -24.90 64.96
N VAL A 15 22.24 -26.07 64.60
CA VAL A 15 21.58 -26.28 63.30
C VAL A 15 20.38 -25.35 63.11
N LEU A 16 19.54 -25.16 64.14
CA LEU A 16 18.40 -24.25 64.07
C LEU A 16 18.83 -22.78 63.92
N ILE A 17 19.90 -22.36 64.59
CA ILE A 17 20.45 -21.00 64.43
C ILE A 17 20.96 -20.80 63.00
N ILE A 18 21.70 -21.78 62.45
CA ILE A 18 22.22 -21.69 61.08
C ILE A 18 21.06 -21.64 60.06
N ILE A 19 20.05 -22.51 60.21
CA ILE A 19 18.87 -22.49 59.33
C ILE A 19 18.11 -21.16 59.46
N GLY A 20 17.92 -20.66 60.69
CA GLY A 20 17.27 -19.38 60.93
C GLY A 20 18.01 -18.21 60.28
N LEU A 21 19.34 -18.19 60.37
CA LEU A 21 20.17 -17.16 59.75
C LEU A 21 20.16 -17.26 58.21
N LEU A 22 20.19 -18.48 57.65
CA LEU A 22 20.11 -18.71 56.20
C LEU A 22 18.75 -18.29 55.63
N ILE A 23 17.64 -18.62 56.30
CA ILE A 23 16.30 -18.21 55.88
C ILE A 23 16.16 -16.68 56.02
N GLY A 24 16.67 -16.10 57.11
CA GLY A 24 16.63 -14.65 57.35
C GLY A 24 17.35 -13.85 56.26
N LEU A 25 18.53 -14.31 55.82
CA LEU A 25 19.29 -13.66 54.74
C LEU A 25 18.68 -13.94 53.36
N GLY A 26 18.15 -15.15 53.14
CA GLY A 26 17.55 -15.55 51.85
C GLY A 26 16.24 -14.82 51.53
N ALA A 27 15.41 -14.52 52.52
CA ALA A 27 14.10 -13.89 52.32
C ALA A 27 14.18 -12.47 51.73
N GLY A 28 15.23 -11.71 52.06
CA GLY A 28 15.40 -10.32 51.60
C GLY A 28 15.62 -10.17 50.09
N LEU A 29 16.12 -11.20 49.42
CA LEU A 29 16.45 -11.15 47.98
C LEU A 29 15.29 -11.59 47.07
N ILE A 30 14.30 -12.32 47.60
CA ILE A 30 13.20 -12.87 46.79
C ILE A 30 12.33 -11.76 46.18
N GLY A 31 12.06 -10.69 46.93
CA GLY A 31 11.20 -9.59 46.47
C GLY A 31 11.71 -8.88 45.20
N PRO A 32 12.92 -8.29 45.21
CA PRO A 32 13.47 -7.59 44.05
C PRO A 32 13.68 -8.51 42.83
N LEU A 33 14.08 -9.76 43.05
CA LEU A 33 14.25 -10.74 41.98
C LEU A 33 12.91 -11.11 41.33
N THR A 34 11.86 -11.29 42.13
CA THR A 34 10.51 -11.57 41.63
C THR A 34 9.97 -10.39 40.80
N LYS A 35 10.18 -9.14 41.26
CA LYS A 35 9.78 -7.96 40.49
C LYS A 35 10.49 -7.88 39.13
N ARG A 36 11.81 -8.13 39.11
CA ARG A 36 12.58 -8.14 37.85
C ARG A 36 12.12 -9.25 36.91
N ALA A 37 11.88 -10.45 37.43
CA ALA A 37 11.35 -11.57 36.64
C ALA A 37 10.00 -11.20 36.00
N LYS A 38 9.09 -10.61 36.78
CA LYS A 38 7.80 -10.12 36.29
C LYS A 38 7.92 -9.03 35.23
N ILE A 39 8.83 -8.06 35.38
CA ILE A 39 9.07 -7.03 34.35
C ILE A 39 9.53 -7.68 33.04
N VAL A 40 10.44 -8.65 33.11
CA VAL A 40 10.92 -9.37 31.92
C VAL A 40 9.77 -10.16 31.28
N GLU A 41 9.01 -10.91 32.08
CA GLU A 41 7.86 -11.68 31.60
C GLU A 41 6.79 -10.78 30.96
N SER A 42 6.47 -9.63 31.56
CA SER A 42 5.52 -8.67 31.00
C SER A 42 6.01 -8.04 29.70
N LYS A 43 7.32 -7.79 29.55
CA LYS A 43 7.91 -7.37 28.26
C LYS A 43 7.74 -8.44 27.20
N GLU A 44 8.02 -9.69 27.53
CA GLU A 44 7.83 -10.82 26.61
C GLU A 44 6.35 -11.00 26.22
N ILE A 45 5.42 -10.80 27.16
CA ILE A 45 3.98 -10.82 26.90
C ILE A 45 3.57 -9.69 25.94
N VAL A 46 4.03 -8.45 26.17
CA VAL A 46 3.77 -7.31 25.27
C VAL A 46 4.35 -7.56 23.87
N ASP A 47 5.58 -8.10 23.79
CA ASP A 47 6.23 -8.45 22.51
C ASP A 47 5.48 -9.56 21.76
N ALA A 48 4.98 -10.57 22.49
CA ALA A 48 4.17 -11.65 21.94
C ALA A 48 2.81 -11.13 21.45
N ALA A 49 2.18 -10.20 22.18
CA ALA A 49 0.93 -9.56 21.78
C ALA A 49 1.11 -8.73 20.50
N VAL A 50 2.18 -7.93 20.42
CA VAL A 50 2.55 -7.18 19.20
C VAL A 50 2.77 -8.11 18.02
N SER A 51 3.48 -9.23 18.22
CA SER A 51 3.72 -10.22 17.16
C SER A 51 2.44 -10.93 16.71
N SER A 52 1.51 -11.18 17.64
CA SER A 52 0.19 -11.75 17.35
C SER A 52 -0.67 -10.79 16.53
N LEU A 53 -0.68 -9.49 16.89
CA LEU A 53 -1.36 -8.44 16.13
C LEU A 53 -0.78 -8.26 14.73
N ILE A 54 0.55 -8.32 14.57
CA ILE A 54 1.19 -8.32 13.25
C ILE A 54 0.76 -9.54 12.43
N SER A 55 0.69 -10.72 13.05
CA SER A 55 0.25 -11.95 12.39
C SER A 55 -1.22 -11.87 11.98
N TYR A 56 -2.07 -11.29 12.82
CA TYR A 56 -3.46 -11.01 12.51
C TYR A 56 -3.60 -10.08 11.31
N ALA A 57 -2.85 -8.97 11.32
CA ALA A 57 -2.78 -8.02 10.22
C ALA A 57 -2.26 -8.65 8.93
N ALA A 58 -1.35 -9.61 9.00
CA ALA A 58 -0.85 -10.31 7.82
C ALA A 58 -1.94 -11.11 7.12
N GLY A 59 -2.83 -11.77 7.88
CA GLY A 59 -3.95 -12.55 7.37
C GLY A 59 -5.12 -11.69 6.91
N ASN A 60 -5.54 -10.72 7.72
CA ASN A 60 -6.77 -9.94 7.47
C ASN A 60 -6.54 -8.64 6.71
N LYS A 61 -5.29 -8.19 6.60
CA LYS A 61 -4.89 -6.85 6.10
C LYS A 61 -5.53 -5.69 6.89
N CYS A 62 -6.04 -5.98 8.09
CA CYS A 62 -6.72 -5.08 9.00
C CYS A 62 -6.33 -5.41 10.45
N LEU A 63 -6.64 -4.52 11.38
CA LEU A 63 -6.41 -4.70 12.81
C LEU A 63 -7.74 -4.81 13.56
N THR A 64 -7.67 -5.38 14.76
CA THR A 64 -8.77 -5.48 15.72
C THR A 64 -8.33 -4.86 17.05
N ASP A 65 -9.25 -4.25 17.79
CA ASP A 65 -9.06 -3.83 19.18
C ASP A 65 -9.30 -4.97 20.19
N ASN A 66 -9.72 -6.15 19.70
CA ASN A 66 -9.94 -7.31 20.54
C ASN A 66 -8.72 -8.23 20.51
N LEU A 67 -7.96 -8.23 21.60
CA LEU A 67 -6.77 -9.09 21.77
C LEU A 67 -7.08 -10.59 21.60
N THR A 68 -8.28 -11.04 21.98
CA THR A 68 -8.67 -12.45 21.80
C THR A 68 -8.92 -12.80 20.32
N GLN A 69 -9.52 -11.88 19.55
CA GLN A 69 -9.70 -12.02 18.11
C GLN A 69 -8.34 -12.04 17.39
N ALA A 70 -7.38 -11.26 17.88
CA ALA A 70 -6.00 -11.28 17.40
C ALA A 70 -5.18 -12.52 17.80
N ASN A 71 -5.80 -13.52 18.46
CA ASN A 71 -5.15 -14.71 18.99
C ASN A 71 -3.96 -14.40 19.92
N VAL A 72 -4.03 -13.30 20.68
CA VAL A 72 -3.00 -12.97 21.66
C VAL A 72 -3.04 -14.01 22.78
N ARG A 73 -1.91 -14.70 22.99
CA ARG A 73 -1.81 -15.83 23.92
C ARG A 73 -2.13 -15.46 25.37
N SER A 74 -1.70 -14.28 25.82
CA SER A 74 -1.98 -13.75 27.15
C SER A 74 -2.47 -12.32 27.03
N THR A 75 -3.70 -12.06 27.44
CA THR A 75 -4.29 -10.71 27.45
C THR A 75 -4.03 -9.97 28.75
N THR A 76 -3.33 -10.61 29.70
CA THR A 76 -2.89 -10.04 30.97
C THR A 76 -1.38 -10.14 31.09
N ASP A 77 -0.78 -9.18 31.80
CA ASP A 77 0.63 -9.20 32.15
C ASP A 77 0.93 -10.13 33.35
N SER A 78 2.20 -10.21 33.76
CA SER A 78 2.65 -11.08 34.87
C SER A 78 2.15 -10.63 36.25
N TRP A 79 1.54 -9.45 36.34
CA TRP A 79 0.88 -8.94 37.54
C TRP A 79 -0.62 -9.20 37.53
N GLY A 80 -1.16 -9.74 36.43
CA GLY A 80 -2.59 -10.02 36.27
C GLY A 80 -3.39 -8.81 35.79
N SER A 81 -2.74 -7.72 35.37
CA SER A 81 -3.40 -6.56 34.78
C SER A 81 -3.65 -6.79 33.29
N PRO A 82 -4.80 -6.38 32.73
CA PRO A 82 -5.07 -6.49 31.31
C PRO A 82 -4.13 -5.59 30.49
N LEU A 83 -3.70 -6.08 29.33
CA LEU A 83 -2.89 -5.30 28.40
C LEU A 83 -3.74 -4.22 27.72
N PHE A 84 -3.28 -2.98 27.77
CA PHE A 84 -3.85 -1.89 27.00
C PHE A 84 -3.53 -2.05 25.51
N LEU A 85 -4.55 -1.92 24.65
CA LEU A 85 -4.43 -1.90 23.20
C LEU A 85 -5.17 -0.68 22.64
N ARG A 86 -4.47 0.08 21.80
CA ARG A 86 -5.03 1.15 20.97
C ARG A 86 -4.65 0.93 19.52
N VAL A 87 -5.63 0.94 18.63
CA VAL A 87 -5.45 0.80 17.19
C VAL A 87 -5.89 2.09 16.51
N ALA A 88 -5.23 2.44 15.39
CA ALA A 88 -5.64 3.57 14.57
C ALA A 88 -7.04 3.32 13.98
N PRO A 89 -8.01 4.24 14.14
CA PRO A 89 -9.42 4.00 13.79
C PRO A 89 -9.65 3.47 12.37
N GLU A 90 -8.93 4.02 11.40
CA GLU A 90 -9.03 3.66 9.99
C GLU A 90 -8.47 2.27 9.64
N LEU A 91 -7.84 1.58 10.60
CA LEU A 91 -7.34 0.21 10.43
C LEU A 91 -8.26 -0.86 11.04
N TYR A 92 -9.37 -0.48 11.69
CA TYR A 92 -10.37 -1.46 12.15
C TYR A 92 -11.06 -2.13 10.97
N GLU A 93 -11.50 -3.38 11.18
CA GLU A 93 -12.17 -4.20 10.16
C GLU A 93 -13.34 -3.48 9.47
N GLU A 94 -14.14 -2.73 10.22
CA GLU A 94 -15.26 -1.94 9.67
C GLU A 94 -14.80 -0.92 8.60
N TYR A 95 -13.64 -0.30 8.81
CA TYR A 95 -13.07 0.73 7.92
C TYR A 95 -12.04 0.16 6.95
N CYS A 96 -11.96 -1.15 6.84
CA CYS A 96 -10.88 -1.83 6.14
C CYS A 96 -11.49 -2.69 5.03
N ASN A 97 -12.08 -1.98 4.07
CA ASN A 97 -12.81 -2.54 2.94
C ASN A 97 -12.18 -2.09 1.61
N PRO A 98 -12.62 -2.64 0.47
CA PRO A 98 -12.03 -2.30 -0.83
C PRO A 98 -12.07 -0.81 -1.19
N TYR A 99 -12.95 0.00 -0.58
CA TYR A 99 -13.17 1.42 -0.91
C TYR A 99 -12.52 2.38 0.08
N SER A 100 -12.36 1.99 1.34
CA SER A 100 -11.69 2.79 2.36
C SER A 100 -10.20 2.48 2.46
N GLY A 101 -9.75 1.35 1.91
CA GLY A 101 -8.36 0.94 1.93
C GLY A 101 -8.00 0.14 3.17
N ASN A 102 -6.98 -0.71 3.03
CA ASN A 102 -6.48 -1.58 4.09
C ASN A 102 -5.05 -1.15 4.50
N ILE A 103 -4.41 -1.92 5.39
CA ILE A 103 -3.05 -1.65 5.87
C ILE A 103 -2.05 -1.50 4.71
N CYS A 104 -2.21 -2.24 3.61
CA CYS A 104 -1.29 -2.16 2.47
C CYS A 104 -1.51 -0.94 1.59
N ASN A 105 -2.75 -0.50 1.44
CA ASN A 105 -3.12 0.48 0.41
C ASN A 105 -3.12 1.93 0.90
N ARG A 106 -3.19 2.16 2.21
CA ARG A 106 -3.18 3.50 2.80
C ARG A 106 -1.82 4.22 2.64
N LYS A 107 -1.64 5.41 3.18
CA LYS A 107 -0.33 6.08 3.27
C LYS A 107 -0.03 6.54 4.68
N THR A 108 -1.08 6.89 5.40
CA THR A 108 -1.00 7.49 6.72
C THR A 108 -2.02 6.91 7.66
N THR A 109 -1.76 7.07 8.95
CA THR A 109 -2.76 6.89 10.00
C THR A 109 -2.94 8.18 10.80
N SER A 110 -4.10 8.32 11.41
CA SER A 110 -4.47 9.45 12.26
C SER A 110 -3.83 9.37 13.65
N LEU A 111 -3.50 8.16 14.11
CA LEU A 111 -2.94 7.91 15.44
C LEU A 111 -1.46 8.33 15.52
N ILE A 112 -1.14 9.12 16.55
CA ILE A 112 0.23 9.54 16.88
C ILE A 112 0.61 9.13 18.30
N VAL A 113 1.92 8.97 18.54
CA VAL A 113 2.49 8.81 19.88
C VAL A 113 3.32 10.03 20.22
N LYS A 114 3.09 10.62 21.39
CA LYS A 114 3.94 11.67 21.97
C LYS A 114 4.82 11.05 23.05
N ILE A 115 6.13 11.14 22.89
CA ILE A 115 7.10 10.73 23.91
C ILE A 115 7.45 11.97 24.74
N CYS A 116 6.77 12.13 25.87
CA CYS A 116 6.87 13.26 26.78
C CYS A 116 8.16 13.19 27.61
N GLN A 117 8.91 14.29 27.62
CA GLN A 117 10.15 14.46 28.39
C GLN A 117 9.90 15.10 29.77
N ASP A 118 8.69 15.62 30.00
CA ASP A 118 8.25 16.19 31.27
C ASP A 118 6.83 15.73 31.63
N SER A 119 6.45 15.86 32.91
CA SER A 119 5.17 15.39 33.43
C SER A 119 3.95 16.13 32.86
N ALA A 120 4.11 17.37 32.40
CA ALA A 120 3.06 18.15 31.75
C ALA A 120 2.95 17.88 30.23
N CYS A 121 3.86 17.05 29.69
CA CYS A 121 4.04 16.81 28.26
C CYS A 121 4.18 18.09 27.42
N THR A 122 4.88 19.11 27.95
CA THR A 122 5.15 20.35 27.20
C THR A 122 6.28 20.20 26.19
N ASN A 123 7.28 19.39 26.53
CA ASN A 123 8.38 18.98 25.67
C ASN A 123 8.23 17.50 25.28
N TYR A 124 8.12 17.23 23.98
CA TYR A 124 7.86 15.87 23.49
C TYR A 124 8.41 15.63 22.08
N GLN A 125 8.66 14.36 21.79
CA GLN A 125 8.90 13.87 20.43
C GLN A 125 7.62 13.25 19.87
N ILE A 126 7.27 13.57 18.62
CA ILE A 126 6.12 12.98 17.92
C ILE A 126 6.56 11.80 17.06
N ILE A 127 5.85 10.69 17.19
CA ILE A 127 5.87 9.58 16.23
C ILE A 127 4.51 9.58 15.50
N SER A 128 4.55 9.88 14.22
CA SER A 128 3.36 9.91 13.36
C SER A 128 3.09 8.55 12.71
N ASN A 129 1.90 8.40 12.13
CA ASN A 129 1.49 7.21 11.39
C ASN A 129 1.61 5.93 12.23
N VAL A 130 1.19 5.97 13.50
CA VAL A 130 1.20 4.80 14.37
C VAL A 130 0.01 3.91 14.00
N ALA A 131 0.25 2.61 13.79
CA ALA A 131 -0.80 1.65 13.46
C ALA A 131 -1.51 1.16 14.72
N PHE A 132 -0.73 0.79 15.74
CA PHE A 132 -1.26 0.40 17.04
C PHE A 132 -0.19 0.49 18.15
N ILE A 133 -0.66 0.47 19.39
CA ILE A 133 0.12 0.54 20.63
C ILE A 133 -0.39 -0.53 21.57
N VAL A 134 0.53 -1.25 22.22
CA VAL A 134 0.26 -2.19 23.31
C VAL A 134 1.02 -1.74 24.55
N ALA A 135 0.36 -1.73 25.70
CA ALA A 135 0.97 -1.36 26.98
C ALA A 135 0.56 -2.31 28.13
N SER A 136 1.45 -2.49 29.10
CA SER A 136 1.18 -3.11 30.41
C SER A 136 1.36 -2.06 31.50
N LYS A 137 0.51 -2.12 32.53
CA LYS A 137 0.49 -1.20 33.69
C LYS A 137 1.69 -1.34 34.64
N GLY A 138 2.63 -2.21 34.30
CA GLY A 138 3.84 -2.39 35.08
C GLY A 138 3.61 -2.87 36.54
N PRO A 139 4.66 -2.75 37.37
CA PRO A 139 4.63 -3.12 38.79
C PRO A 139 3.65 -2.35 39.68
N ASN A 140 3.26 -1.13 39.32
CA ASN A 140 2.43 -0.26 40.17
C ASN A 140 0.91 -0.43 39.94
N TYR A 141 0.52 -1.21 38.92
CA TYR A 141 -0.87 -1.50 38.52
C TYR A 141 -1.66 -0.27 38.06
N ASN A 142 -0.97 0.84 37.79
CA ASN A 142 -1.55 2.09 37.35
C ASN A 142 -1.19 2.33 35.88
N LEU A 143 -2.18 2.58 35.03
CA LEU A 143 -1.90 2.91 33.64
C LEU A 143 -1.59 4.40 33.57
N GLN A 144 -0.38 4.79 33.17
CA GLN A 144 0.07 6.17 33.33
C GLN A 144 0.09 6.98 32.02
N ILE A 145 -0.30 6.35 30.92
CA ILE A 145 -0.43 6.98 29.60
C ILE A 145 -1.66 7.87 29.47
N ALA A 146 -1.56 8.96 28.71
CA ALA A 146 -2.76 9.68 28.28
C ALA A 146 -3.35 9.00 27.03
N ASN A 147 -4.67 8.80 27.00
CA ASN A 147 -5.38 8.22 25.86
C ASN A 147 -6.37 9.25 25.27
N GLY A 148 -5.87 10.07 24.34
CA GLY A 148 -6.67 11.05 23.61
C GLY A 148 -7.38 10.44 22.39
N THR A 149 -8.11 11.28 21.65
CA THR A 149 -8.88 10.83 20.47
C THR A 149 -7.99 10.20 19.40
N ASN A 150 -6.91 10.88 19.00
CA ASN A 150 -5.98 10.42 17.95
C ASN A 150 -4.52 10.44 18.43
N GLU A 151 -4.29 10.49 19.73
CA GLU A 151 -2.95 10.56 20.30
C GLU A 151 -2.84 9.78 21.60
N VAL A 152 -1.67 9.18 21.81
CA VAL A 152 -1.31 8.54 23.09
C VAL A 152 -0.03 9.17 23.60
N TRP A 153 -0.03 9.55 24.89
CA TRP A 153 1.13 10.15 25.53
C TRP A 153 1.85 9.10 26.34
N VAL A 154 3.14 8.93 26.05
CA VAL A 154 4.05 8.01 26.72
C VAL A 154 5.13 8.85 27.38
N TYR A 155 5.51 8.50 28.60
CA TYR A 155 6.49 9.27 29.37
C TYR A 155 7.83 8.54 29.42
N ILE A 156 8.91 9.28 29.65
CA ILE A 156 10.19 8.66 30.01
C ILE A 156 10.12 8.13 31.46
N ALA A 157 10.86 7.05 31.73
CA ALA A 157 10.94 6.46 33.07
C ALA A 157 11.45 7.47 34.11
N GLY A 158 10.92 7.42 35.33
CA GLY A 158 11.30 8.32 36.42
C GLY A 158 10.38 9.52 36.63
N LEU A 159 9.48 9.83 35.70
CA LEU A 159 8.53 10.93 35.84
C LEU A 159 7.33 10.53 36.70
N ASN A 160 6.92 11.41 37.60
CA ASN A 160 5.72 11.21 38.40
C ASN A 160 4.48 11.70 37.63
N VAL A 161 3.69 10.77 37.10
CA VAL A 161 2.56 11.06 36.21
C VAL A 161 1.42 10.07 36.43
N ASP A 162 0.22 10.53 36.11
CA ASP A 162 -1.02 9.76 36.11
C ASP A 162 -2.00 10.42 35.15
N SER A 163 -1.87 10.07 33.87
CA SER A 163 -2.61 10.75 32.79
C SER A 163 -3.73 9.91 32.21
N TYR A 164 -3.88 8.67 32.67
CA TYR A 164 -5.04 7.88 32.39
C TYR A 164 -6.10 8.12 33.46
N SER A 165 -7.35 8.20 33.05
CA SER A 165 -8.46 8.12 33.98
C SER A 165 -9.56 7.30 33.33
N GLY A 166 -10.03 6.25 34.01
CA GLY A 166 -11.10 5.41 33.48
C GLY A 166 -11.02 3.96 33.90
N THR A 167 -11.68 3.12 33.10
CA THR A 167 -11.73 1.68 33.29
C THR A 167 -11.21 1.02 32.01
N TYR A 168 -10.25 0.11 32.16
CA TYR A 168 -9.71 -0.66 31.04
C TYR A 168 -9.76 -2.16 31.35
N GLY A 169 -10.23 -2.96 30.41
CA GLY A 169 -10.36 -4.42 30.60
C GLY A 169 -11.22 -4.81 31.80
N GLY A 170 -12.21 -3.98 32.16
CA GLY A 170 -13.07 -4.18 33.33
C GLY A 170 -12.43 -3.80 34.68
N LEU A 171 -11.21 -3.26 34.69
CA LEU A 171 -10.54 -2.78 35.91
C LEU A 171 -10.47 -1.26 35.91
N THR A 172 -10.98 -0.65 36.98
CA THR A 172 -10.83 0.79 37.22
C THR A 172 -9.38 1.10 37.53
N ASP A 173 -8.87 2.13 36.88
CA ASP A 173 -7.49 2.56 37.05
C ASP A 173 -7.33 3.37 38.35
N PRO A 174 -6.33 3.03 39.18
CA PRO A 174 -6.12 3.73 40.44
C PRO A 174 -5.44 5.07 40.18
N ASN A 175 -6.24 6.11 39.92
CA ASN A 175 -5.80 7.49 39.65
C ASN A 175 -4.84 8.05 40.74
N ARG A 176 -3.56 7.70 40.63
CA ARG A 176 -2.47 7.94 41.58
C ARG A 176 -1.22 8.41 40.83
N ILE A 177 -0.79 9.63 41.11
CA ILE A 177 0.48 10.18 40.60
C ILE A 177 1.66 9.41 41.20
N GLU A 178 2.43 8.74 40.34
CA GLU A 178 3.62 7.97 40.71
C GLU A 178 4.60 7.83 39.54
N GLU A 179 5.74 7.19 39.79
CA GLU A 179 6.80 7.02 38.79
C GLU A 179 6.29 6.19 37.60
N PHE A 180 6.55 6.69 36.38
CA PHE A 180 6.20 6.00 35.14
C PHE A 180 6.97 4.68 35.01
N ASP A 181 6.27 3.55 35.13
CA ASP A 181 6.84 2.20 35.01
C ASP A 181 6.11 1.30 33.99
N ASP A 182 5.19 1.87 33.21
CA ASP A 182 4.48 1.19 32.13
C ASP A 182 5.45 0.57 31.10
N ILE A 183 5.10 -0.62 30.62
CA ILE A 183 5.84 -1.33 29.57
C ILE A 183 5.08 -1.15 28.27
N ILE A 184 5.65 -0.40 27.32
CA ILE A 184 4.94 0.02 26.11
C ILE A 184 5.70 -0.37 24.86
N LYS A 185 4.95 -0.79 23.84
CA LYS A 185 5.44 -0.98 22.48
C LYS A 185 4.41 -0.48 21.47
N TRP A 186 4.88 0.18 20.42
CA TRP A 186 4.04 0.62 19.30
C TRP A 186 4.67 0.18 17.98
N ILE A 187 3.83 0.16 16.94
CA ILE A 187 4.24 -0.18 15.58
C ILE A 187 3.71 0.91 14.65
N THR A 188 4.56 1.48 13.79
CA THR A 188 4.13 2.42 12.76
C THR A 188 3.49 1.69 11.58
N LEU A 189 2.69 2.39 10.78
CA LEU A 189 2.08 1.85 9.57
C LEU A 189 3.14 1.29 8.61
N ASP A 190 4.23 2.01 8.41
CA ASP A 190 5.33 1.58 7.53
C ASP A 190 6.05 0.35 8.08
N GLU A 191 6.32 0.29 9.38
CA GLU A 191 6.90 -0.90 10.01
C GLU A 191 5.95 -2.11 9.85
N LEU A 192 4.66 -1.92 10.07
CA LEU A 192 3.66 -2.97 9.92
C LEU A 192 3.63 -3.52 8.49
N ARG A 193 3.63 -2.64 7.48
CA ARG A 193 3.64 -3.00 6.06
C ARG A 193 4.80 -3.88 5.67
N VAL A 194 5.99 -3.51 6.13
CA VAL A 194 7.22 -4.27 5.88
C VAL A 194 7.09 -5.66 6.52
N LYS A 195 6.61 -5.75 7.76
CA LYS A 195 6.47 -7.03 8.47
C LYS A 195 5.41 -7.96 7.87
N ILE A 196 4.32 -7.41 7.31
CA ILE A 196 3.26 -8.23 6.71
C ILE A 196 3.43 -8.47 5.20
N GLY A 197 4.52 -7.98 4.61
CA GLY A 197 4.85 -8.18 3.19
C GLY A 197 3.92 -7.45 2.24
N CYS A 198 3.44 -6.25 2.59
CA CYS A 198 2.69 -5.42 1.65
C CYS A 198 3.60 -4.96 0.50
N LEU A 199 3.25 -5.32 -0.74
CA LEU A 199 4.04 -5.00 -1.93
C LEU A 199 3.55 -3.77 -2.72
N MET A 200 2.52 -3.05 -2.25
CA MET A 200 1.73 -2.21 -3.16
C MET A 200 1.38 -0.83 -2.60
N GLN A 201 2.29 0.12 -2.81
CA GLN A 201 1.87 1.48 -3.16
C GLN A 201 1.18 1.45 -4.53
N ILE A 202 0.33 2.43 -4.83
CA ILE A 202 -0.27 2.55 -6.17
C ILE A 202 0.82 2.52 -7.24
N ARG A 203 0.57 1.85 -8.37
CA ARG A 203 1.50 1.79 -9.50
C ARG A 203 0.78 1.62 -10.83
N ILE A 204 1.44 2.05 -11.91
CA ILE A 204 0.98 1.84 -13.28
C ILE A 204 1.61 0.56 -13.84
N VAL A 205 0.78 -0.38 -14.29
CA VAL A 205 1.22 -1.75 -14.63
C VAL A 205 1.58 -1.94 -16.11
N ASN A 206 1.20 -1.02 -16.99
CA ASN A 206 1.55 -1.08 -18.42
C ASN A 206 3.06 -1.02 -18.64
N ASN A 207 3.59 -1.92 -19.47
CA ASN A 207 5.01 -1.87 -19.86
C ASN A 207 5.23 -0.99 -21.10
N GLU A 208 4.28 -1.01 -22.03
CA GLU A 208 4.33 -0.28 -23.29
C GLU A 208 2.92 0.09 -23.78
N LEU A 209 2.86 0.97 -24.78
CA LEU A 209 1.64 1.28 -25.53
C LEU A 209 1.73 0.61 -26.92
N PRO A 210 0.62 0.10 -27.48
CA PRO A 210 0.59 -0.39 -28.85
C PRO A 210 1.05 0.66 -29.86
N TYR A 211 1.57 0.21 -31.00
CA TYR A 211 1.88 1.08 -32.14
C TYR A 211 0.59 1.56 -32.81
N GLY A 212 0.56 2.82 -33.26
CA GLY A 212 -0.51 3.40 -34.07
C GLY A 212 -0.10 3.55 -35.54
N PHE A 213 -1.09 3.80 -36.41
CA PHE A 213 -0.89 4.13 -37.82
C PHE A 213 -1.77 5.33 -38.19
N GLU A 214 -1.29 6.24 -39.02
CA GLU A 214 -2.07 7.41 -39.47
C GLU A 214 -3.38 7.01 -40.18
N GLY A 215 -4.48 7.66 -39.87
CA GLY A 215 -5.80 7.38 -40.44
C GLY A 215 -6.48 6.10 -39.93
N ASN A 216 -5.75 5.22 -39.25
CA ASN A 216 -6.30 3.98 -38.71
C ASN A 216 -6.82 4.17 -37.28
N SER A 217 -7.86 3.42 -36.92
CA SER A 217 -8.38 3.42 -35.55
C SER A 217 -7.33 2.89 -34.57
N TYR A 218 -7.16 3.61 -33.47
CA TYR A 218 -6.26 3.29 -32.37
C TYR A 218 -7.04 3.26 -31.06
N ASN A 219 -6.71 2.30 -30.20
CA ASN A 219 -7.25 2.20 -28.84
C ASN A 219 -6.20 1.56 -27.91
N ALA A 220 -5.88 2.23 -26.81
CA ALA A 220 -5.00 1.72 -25.77
C ALA A 220 -5.51 2.11 -24.39
N THR A 221 -5.29 1.25 -23.40
CA THR A 221 -5.71 1.47 -22.02
C THR A 221 -4.50 1.37 -21.09
N VAL A 222 -4.37 2.35 -20.21
CA VAL A 222 -3.39 2.39 -19.13
C VAL A 222 -4.11 2.04 -17.82
N PHE A 223 -3.57 1.02 -17.15
CA PHE A 223 -4.10 0.40 -15.94
C PHE A 223 -3.24 0.77 -14.73
N ALA A 224 -3.90 0.94 -13.59
CA ALA A 224 -3.25 1.09 -12.29
C ALA A 224 -3.69 -0.02 -11.34
N GLU A 225 -2.82 -0.31 -10.38
CA GLU A 225 -3.04 -1.30 -9.33
C GLU A 225 -2.56 -0.74 -7.98
N GLY A 226 -3.23 -1.14 -6.89
CA GLY A 226 -2.92 -0.70 -5.53
C GLY A 226 -3.66 0.58 -5.14
N GLY A 227 -3.23 1.18 -4.02
CA GLY A 227 -3.86 2.39 -3.47
C GLY A 227 -5.29 2.20 -2.95
N VAL A 228 -5.86 3.26 -2.41
CA VAL A 228 -7.25 3.33 -1.93
C VAL A 228 -8.15 3.83 -3.07
N PRO A 229 -9.08 3.04 -3.62
CA PRO A 229 -9.90 3.51 -4.73
C PRO A 229 -10.99 4.48 -4.27
N PHE A 230 -11.42 5.38 -5.15
CA PHE A 230 -12.61 6.20 -4.92
C PHE A 230 -13.89 5.34 -4.93
N SER A 231 -14.89 5.73 -4.13
CA SER A 231 -16.15 5.00 -3.97
C SER A 231 -17.15 5.19 -5.13
N SER A 232 -17.01 6.24 -5.93
CA SER A 232 -17.88 6.55 -7.08
C SER A 232 -17.12 7.36 -8.13
N GLY A 233 -17.51 7.29 -9.42
CA GLY A 233 -16.90 8.08 -10.50
C GLY A 233 -15.64 7.48 -11.15
N GLY A 234 -15.24 6.27 -10.74
CA GLY A 234 -14.05 5.56 -11.20
C GLY A 234 -13.03 5.37 -10.08
N LYS A 235 -12.25 4.29 -10.11
CA LYS A 235 -11.34 3.91 -9.01
C LYS A 235 -10.22 4.90 -8.74
N TYR A 236 -9.75 5.63 -9.75
CA TYR A 236 -8.58 6.47 -9.64
C TYR A 236 -8.78 7.83 -10.30
N LYS A 237 -7.94 8.78 -9.92
CA LYS A 237 -7.79 10.06 -10.60
C LYS A 237 -6.54 10.02 -11.48
N TRP A 238 -6.66 10.54 -12.70
CA TRP A 238 -5.62 10.49 -13.71
C TRP A 238 -5.29 11.88 -14.26
N CYS A 239 -4.01 12.05 -14.59
CA CYS A 239 -3.50 13.21 -15.30
C CYS A 239 -2.39 12.76 -16.26
N ARG A 240 -2.27 13.41 -17.41
CA ARG A 240 -1.24 13.11 -18.41
C ARG A 240 -0.38 14.34 -18.69
N GLU A 241 0.93 14.15 -18.72
CA GLU A 241 1.88 15.09 -19.30
C GLU A 241 2.26 14.64 -20.72
N GLY A 242 2.42 15.62 -21.61
CA GLY A 242 2.71 15.39 -23.03
C GLY A 242 1.48 15.52 -23.94
N ASN A 243 1.76 15.87 -25.19
CA ASN A 243 0.74 16.08 -26.22
C ASN A 243 0.49 14.78 -26.98
N LEU A 244 -0.79 14.44 -27.16
CA LEU A 244 -1.18 13.38 -28.09
C LEU A 244 -1.06 13.89 -29.54
N PRO A 245 -0.75 13.01 -30.52
CA PRO A 245 -0.91 13.35 -31.93
C PRO A 245 -2.36 13.76 -32.20
N SER A 246 -2.56 14.69 -33.15
CA SER A 246 -3.91 15.12 -33.53
C SER A 246 -4.73 13.94 -34.02
N GLY A 247 -6.02 13.93 -33.71
CA GLY A 247 -6.94 12.82 -34.01
C GLY A 247 -7.01 11.73 -32.93
N LEU A 248 -6.09 11.72 -31.95
CA LEU A 248 -6.25 10.96 -30.72
C LEU A 248 -6.83 11.82 -29.60
N ILE A 249 -7.68 11.20 -28.79
CA ILE A 249 -8.25 11.78 -27.58
C ILE A 249 -7.92 10.91 -26.37
N ALA A 250 -7.93 11.52 -25.19
CA ALA A 250 -7.75 10.82 -23.93
C ALA A 250 -9.04 10.84 -23.10
N ASN A 251 -9.28 9.77 -22.37
CA ASN A 251 -10.34 9.69 -21.37
C ASN A 251 -9.77 9.11 -20.06
N PRO A 252 -9.68 9.88 -18.97
CA PRO A 252 -10.11 11.28 -18.87
C PRO A 252 -9.25 12.24 -19.73
N PRO A 253 -9.81 13.38 -20.16
CA PRO A 253 -9.11 14.33 -21.03
C PRO A 253 -8.06 15.17 -20.29
N THR A 254 -7.98 15.07 -18.97
CA THR A 254 -7.09 15.89 -18.14
C THR A 254 -5.63 15.76 -18.55
N SER A 255 -5.01 16.91 -18.83
CA SER A 255 -3.58 17.03 -19.04
C SER A 255 -3.02 18.31 -18.42
N SER A 256 -1.80 18.25 -17.91
CA SER A 256 -1.05 19.36 -17.34
C SER A 256 0.41 19.26 -17.81
N THR A 257 1.18 20.34 -17.67
CA THR A 257 2.65 20.29 -17.75
C THR A 257 3.30 19.89 -16.43
N ASP A 258 2.53 19.95 -15.35
CA ASP A 258 2.92 19.57 -13.99
C ASP A 258 1.71 18.90 -13.35
N CYS A 259 1.59 17.59 -13.54
CA CYS A 259 0.48 16.84 -12.96
C CYS A 259 0.63 16.68 -11.45
N LEU A 260 1.86 16.62 -10.91
CA LEU A 260 2.11 16.40 -9.48
C LEU A 260 1.59 17.56 -8.61
N ASN A 261 1.76 18.80 -9.06
CA ASN A 261 1.30 19.98 -8.35
C ASN A 261 -0.11 20.43 -8.76
N LEU A 262 -0.77 19.70 -9.67
CA LEU A 262 -2.14 20.00 -10.07
C LEU A 262 -3.11 19.73 -8.92
N SER A 263 -3.92 20.73 -8.56
CA SER A 263 -4.96 20.57 -7.54
C SER A 263 -5.92 19.43 -7.90
N GLU A 264 -6.29 18.63 -6.91
CA GLU A 264 -7.01 17.36 -7.09
C GLU A 264 -8.33 17.50 -7.86
N GLY A 265 -9.02 18.63 -7.69
CA GLY A 265 -10.29 18.91 -8.37
C GLY A 265 -10.18 18.98 -9.90
N PHE A 266 -8.96 19.14 -10.44
CA PHE A 266 -8.71 19.17 -11.88
C PHE A 266 -8.32 17.81 -12.46
N TRP A 267 -8.04 16.82 -11.62
CA TRP A 267 -7.73 15.48 -12.08
C TRP A 267 -9.00 14.81 -12.62
N GLY A 268 -8.86 14.08 -13.72
CA GLY A 268 -10.00 13.37 -14.29
C GLY A 268 -10.16 12.02 -13.64
N GLN A 269 -11.37 11.66 -13.24
CA GLN A 269 -11.62 10.39 -12.54
C GLN A 269 -12.08 9.30 -13.51
N ALA A 270 -11.47 8.12 -13.41
CA ALA A 270 -11.82 6.94 -14.19
C ALA A 270 -11.20 5.66 -13.60
N ASP A 271 -11.72 4.49 -13.95
CA ASP A 271 -11.09 3.21 -13.58
C ASP A 271 -9.72 3.05 -14.24
N ASN A 272 -9.63 3.41 -15.52
CA ASN A 272 -8.43 3.30 -16.34
C ASN A 272 -8.32 4.53 -17.26
N PHE A 273 -7.11 4.85 -17.69
CA PHE A 273 -6.87 5.92 -18.65
C PHE A 273 -6.86 5.36 -20.08
N VAL A 274 -7.75 5.83 -20.93
CA VAL A 274 -7.91 5.33 -22.31
C VAL A 274 -7.45 6.38 -23.31
N ILE A 275 -6.69 5.96 -24.31
CA ILE A 275 -6.34 6.75 -25.49
C ILE A 275 -7.02 6.10 -26.68
N SER A 276 -7.83 6.86 -27.42
CA SER A 276 -8.58 6.35 -28.57
C SER A 276 -8.69 7.39 -29.68
N GLY A 277 -8.98 6.96 -30.90
CA GLY A 277 -9.23 7.84 -32.04
C GLY A 277 -8.52 7.32 -33.29
N SER A 278 -8.27 8.21 -34.25
CA SER A 278 -7.47 7.88 -35.44
C SER A 278 -6.41 8.96 -35.60
N PRO A 279 -5.10 8.67 -35.48
CA PRO A 279 -4.05 9.67 -35.65
C PRO A 279 -4.18 10.34 -37.02
N ALA A 280 -4.12 11.67 -37.09
CA ALA A 280 -4.28 12.38 -38.34
C ALA A 280 -3.09 12.13 -39.29
N ASN A 281 -3.27 12.38 -40.59
CA ASN A 281 -2.16 12.33 -41.54
C ASN A 281 -1.07 13.35 -41.17
N ASN A 282 0.19 13.01 -41.41
CA ASN A 282 1.38 13.79 -41.03
C ASN A 282 1.57 13.96 -39.51
N THR A 283 1.13 12.97 -38.73
CA THR A 283 1.40 12.84 -37.29
C THR A 283 2.28 11.63 -36.95
N ALA A 284 2.89 10.99 -37.95
CA ALA A 284 3.88 9.95 -37.73
C ALA A 284 5.03 10.48 -36.86
N GLY A 285 5.41 9.70 -35.84
CA GLY A 285 6.38 10.14 -34.86
C GLY A 285 6.37 9.32 -33.58
N THR A 286 7.23 9.72 -32.66
CA THR A 286 7.34 9.11 -31.33
C THR A 286 6.95 10.13 -30.28
N TYR A 287 5.94 9.79 -29.47
CA TYR A 287 5.34 10.64 -28.45
C TYR A 287 5.66 10.08 -27.08
N ARG A 288 6.35 10.85 -26.25
CA ARG A 288 6.61 10.52 -24.84
C ARG A 288 5.47 11.05 -23.99
N LEU A 289 4.77 10.15 -23.31
CA LEU A 289 3.62 10.47 -22.47
C LEU A 289 3.92 10.01 -21.05
N THR A 290 3.79 10.91 -20.07
CA THR A 290 3.89 10.55 -18.65
C THR A 290 2.50 10.54 -18.05
N PHE A 291 2.11 9.37 -17.55
CA PHE A 291 0.82 9.17 -16.90
C PHE A 291 1.01 9.26 -15.40
N PHE A 292 0.09 9.95 -14.75
CA PHE A 292 0.00 10.05 -13.31
C PHE A 292 -1.33 9.46 -12.89
N VAL A 293 -1.28 8.67 -11.82
CA VAL A 293 -2.45 8.10 -11.18
C VAL A 293 -2.40 8.43 -9.70
N ARG A 294 -3.55 8.84 -9.17
CA ARG A 294 -3.76 9.25 -7.79
C ARG A 294 -4.91 8.44 -7.19
N ASP A 295 -4.73 8.00 -5.95
CA ASP A 295 -5.74 7.27 -5.19
C ASP A 295 -6.55 8.21 -4.26
N ASN A 296 -7.37 7.65 -3.38
CA ASN A 296 -8.27 8.34 -2.45
C ASN A 296 -7.88 8.06 -0.99
N ASN A 297 -6.59 8.05 -0.68
CA ASN A 297 -6.10 7.76 0.67
C ASN A 297 -6.50 8.84 1.68
N ASP A 298 -6.57 10.10 1.27
CA ASP A 298 -6.96 11.26 2.07
C ASP A 298 -8.07 12.06 1.36
N PRO A 299 -9.35 11.63 1.48
CA PRO A 299 -10.46 12.23 0.73
C PRO A 299 -10.69 13.72 0.99
N ALA A 300 -10.17 14.24 2.11
CA ALA A 300 -10.34 15.62 2.54
C ALA A 300 -9.07 16.48 2.37
N GLY A 301 -7.95 15.88 1.93
CA GLY A 301 -6.65 16.54 1.88
C GLY A 301 -5.88 16.22 0.60
N SER A 302 -4.57 16.49 0.63
CA SER A 302 -3.68 16.32 -0.52
C SER A 302 -2.74 15.12 -0.39
N ASN A 303 -2.86 14.35 0.68
CA ASN A 303 -1.89 13.32 1.04
C ASN A 303 -2.23 11.95 0.45
N ASP A 304 -2.56 11.92 -0.83
CA ASP A 304 -2.81 10.69 -1.56
C ASP A 304 -1.52 10.00 -1.99
N ASN A 305 -1.65 8.73 -2.36
CA ASN A 305 -0.62 8.03 -3.08
C ASN A 305 -0.70 8.44 -4.55
N VAL A 306 0.45 8.81 -5.11
CA VAL A 306 0.59 9.15 -6.52
C VAL A 306 1.67 8.27 -7.13
N ALA A 307 1.37 7.68 -8.29
CA ALA A 307 2.34 6.98 -9.10
C ALA A 307 2.42 7.59 -10.49
N GLN A 308 3.61 7.54 -11.07
CA GLN A 308 3.85 8.02 -12.42
C GLN A 308 4.58 6.99 -13.26
N LYS A 309 4.31 6.97 -14.56
CA LYS A 309 5.04 6.14 -15.52
C LYS A 309 5.06 6.81 -16.88
N THR A 310 6.25 6.88 -17.47
CA THR A 310 6.42 7.35 -18.85
C THR A 310 6.34 6.16 -19.80
N LEU A 311 5.43 6.25 -20.77
CA LEU A 311 5.31 5.30 -21.87
C LEU A 311 5.52 6.03 -23.20
N VAL A 312 5.88 5.28 -24.22
CA VAL A 312 6.13 5.80 -25.56
C VAL A 312 5.03 5.32 -26.50
N LEU A 313 4.37 6.25 -27.18
CA LEU A 313 3.46 5.96 -28.29
C LEU A 313 4.20 6.24 -29.59
N THR A 314 4.31 5.23 -30.45
CA THR A 314 4.88 5.39 -31.79
C THR A 314 3.75 5.28 -32.82
N VAL A 315 3.57 6.33 -33.61
CA VAL A 315 2.64 6.38 -34.74
C VAL A 315 3.44 6.23 -36.03
N ASN A 316 3.16 5.19 -36.79
CA ASN A 316 3.78 4.94 -38.08
C ASN A 316 2.99 5.67 -39.19
N PRO A 317 3.67 6.13 -40.26
CA PRO A 317 2.97 6.62 -41.42
C PRO A 317 2.16 5.46 -42.01
N THR A 318 0.92 5.74 -42.42
CA THR A 318 0.22 4.77 -43.24
C THR A 318 0.89 4.82 -44.60
N THR A 319 1.53 3.71 -44.99
CA THR A 319 1.85 3.50 -46.39
C THR A 319 0.52 3.53 -47.11
N ALA A 320 0.17 4.69 -47.67
CA ALA A 320 -0.79 4.75 -48.74
C ALA A 320 -0.20 3.81 -49.79
N ILE A 321 -0.68 2.57 -49.80
CA ILE A 321 -0.63 1.75 -50.98
C ILE A 321 -1.61 2.49 -51.88
N THR A 322 -1.15 3.57 -52.53
CA THR A 322 -1.73 3.91 -53.81
C THR A 322 -1.58 2.62 -54.60
N PRO A 323 -2.68 1.92 -54.93
CA PRO A 323 -2.55 0.81 -55.84
C PRO A 323 -1.78 1.38 -57.04
N PRO A 324 -0.74 0.70 -57.54
CA PRO A 324 -0.04 1.17 -58.72
C PRO A 324 -1.11 1.53 -59.75
N PRO A 325 -0.99 2.70 -60.43
CA PRO A 325 -2.03 3.16 -61.33
C PRO A 325 -2.44 2.00 -62.23
N LEU A 326 -3.74 1.73 -62.32
CA LEU A 326 -4.26 0.65 -63.14
C LEU A 326 -3.78 0.90 -64.57
N THR A 327 -2.87 0.06 -65.06
CA THR A 327 -2.31 0.14 -66.42
C THR A 327 -2.84 -1.02 -67.23
N CYS A 328 -2.94 -0.88 -68.56
CA CYS A 328 -3.28 -2.03 -69.42
C CYS A 328 -2.38 -3.24 -69.13
N ALA A 329 -1.09 -3.01 -68.88
CA ALA A 329 -0.14 -4.06 -68.53
C ALA A 329 -0.52 -4.83 -67.25
N SER A 330 -1.08 -4.15 -66.25
CA SER A 330 -1.54 -4.81 -65.01
C SER A 330 -2.71 -5.79 -65.22
N CYS A 331 -3.46 -5.66 -66.32
CA CYS A 331 -4.47 -6.63 -66.74
C CYS A 331 -3.99 -7.58 -67.85
N GLY A 332 -2.69 -7.59 -68.18
CA GLY A 332 -2.16 -8.38 -69.30
C GLY A 332 -2.60 -7.88 -70.68
N MET A 333 -2.87 -6.57 -70.81
CA MET A 333 -3.32 -5.92 -72.05
C MET A 333 -2.31 -4.87 -72.52
N TYR A 334 -2.48 -4.39 -73.76
CA TYR A 334 -1.63 -3.38 -74.39
C TYR A 334 -2.28 -1.99 -74.32
N SER A 335 -1.46 -0.95 -74.14
CA SER A 335 -1.91 0.46 -74.12
C SER A 335 -2.23 1.03 -75.51
N GLY A 336 -1.69 0.43 -76.57
CA GLY A 336 -1.89 0.86 -77.95
C GLY A 336 -2.20 -0.29 -78.89
N LYS A 337 -3.08 -0.03 -79.88
CA LYS A 337 -3.45 -1.02 -80.91
C LYS A 337 -2.23 -1.54 -81.67
N GLY A 338 -1.29 -0.66 -82.02
CA GLY A 338 -0.10 -1.03 -82.79
C GLY A 338 0.88 -1.92 -82.02
N ASP A 339 0.91 -1.85 -80.69
CA ASP A 339 1.71 -2.76 -79.85
C ASP A 339 1.01 -4.11 -79.73
N CYS A 340 -0.31 -4.11 -79.56
CA CYS A 340 -1.12 -5.32 -79.63
C CYS A 340 -0.94 -6.06 -80.97
N GLU A 341 -1.08 -5.36 -82.11
CA GLU A 341 -0.99 -5.97 -83.44
C GLU A 341 0.41 -6.55 -83.72
N ARG A 342 1.45 -6.00 -83.10
CA ARG A 342 2.83 -6.50 -83.22
C ARG A 342 3.05 -7.79 -82.45
N GLU A 343 2.40 -7.94 -81.30
CA GLU A 343 2.57 -9.09 -80.41
C GLU A 343 1.55 -10.22 -80.71
N CYS A 344 0.35 -9.91 -81.21
CA CYS A 344 -0.68 -10.89 -81.57
C CYS A 344 -0.45 -11.53 -82.95
N THR A 345 0.55 -12.41 -83.08
CA THR A 345 1.02 -12.93 -84.39
C THR A 345 0.41 -14.27 -84.87
N GLY A 346 -0.68 -14.74 -84.24
CA GLY A 346 -1.32 -16.02 -84.61
C GLY A 346 -2.34 -15.93 -85.76
N PRO A 347 -2.50 -16.97 -86.60
CA PRO A 347 -3.55 -17.00 -87.62
C PRO A 347 -4.94 -16.97 -86.97
N GLY A 348 -5.77 -15.99 -87.35
CA GLY A 348 -7.09 -15.75 -86.77
C GLY A 348 -7.12 -14.70 -85.66
N LYS A 349 -5.98 -14.45 -84.99
CA LYS A 349 -5.90 -13.49 -83.88
C LYS A 349 -6.17 -12.06 -84.35
N LYS A 350 -6.97 -11.33 -83.58
CA LYS A 350 -7.24 -9.89 -83.81
C LYS A 350 -7.08 -9.10 -82.52
N CYS A 351 -6.65 -7.86 -82.65
CA CYS A 351 -6.64 -6.91 -81.55
C CYS A 351 -8.01 -6.28 -81.38
N GLU A 352 -8.62 -6.56 -80.24
CA GLU A 352 -9.92 -6.01 -79.86
C GLU A 352 -9.75 -5.07 -78.68
N ARG A 353 -10.64 -4.08 -78.61
CA ARG A 353 -10.72 -3.18 -77.47
C ARG A 353 -11.34 -3.91 -76.30
N ASP A 354 -10.73 -3.77 -75.14
CA ASP A 354 -11.26 -4.27 -73.87
C ASP A 354 -10.92 -3.29 -72.75
N TYR A 355 -11.53 -3.45 -71.58
CA TYR A 355 -11.35 -2.54 -70.46
C TYR A 355 -10.62 -3.20 -69.30
N CYS A 356 -9.51 -2.60 -68.89
CA CYS A 356 -8.85 -2.88 -67.61
C CYS A 356 -9.43 -1.90 -66.59
N GLY A 357 -10.47 -2.31 -65.86
CA GLY A 357 -11.25 -1.40 -65.01
C GLY A 357 -11.97 -0.35 -65.86
N SER A 358 -11.62 0.93 -65.68
CA SER A 358 -12.12 2.05 -66.50
C SER A 358 -11.18 2.45 -67.65
N LEU A 359 -10.02 1.79 -67.78
CA LEU A 359 -9.02 2.11 -68.80
C LEU A 359 -9.30 1.31 -70.08
N GLU A 360 -9.48 2.00 -71.22
CA GLU A 360 -9.59 1.36 -72.54
C GLU A 360 -8.22 0.84 -72.98
N CYS A 361 -8.15 -0.45 -73.26
CA CYS A 361 -6.95 -1.21 -73.58
C CYS A 361 -7.18 -2.10 -74.80
N TRP A 362 -6.13 -2.80 -75.24
CA TRP A 362 -6.19 -3.75 -76.35
C TRP A 362 -5.73 -5.14 -75.92
N LYS A 363 -6.45 -6.19 -76.31
CA LYS A 363 -6.07 -7.59 -76.05
C LYS A 363 -6.10 -8.42 -77.34
N CYS A 364 -5.32 -9.51 -77.39
CA CYS A 364 -5.46 -10.51 -78.44
C CYS A 364 -6.74 -11.33 -78.21
N SER A 365 -7.64 -11.32 -79.18
CA SER A 365 -8.82 -12.19 -79.26
C SER A 365 -8.58 -13.31 -80.27
N ASP A 366 -9.20 -14.46 -80.07
CA ASP A 366 -9.15 -15.63 -80.97
C ASP A 366 -10.06 -15.52 -82.19
#